data_AF-A0A654CY07-F1
#
_entry.id   AF-A0A654CY07-F1
#
_cell.length_a   1.000
_cell.length_b   1.000
_cell.length_c   1.000
_cell.angle_alpha   90.00
_cell.angle_beta   90.00
_cell.angle_gamma   90.00
#
_symmetry.space_group_name_H-M   'P 1'
#
loop_
_entity.id
_entity.type
_entity.pdbx_description
1 polymer ?
#
loop_
_entity_poly.entity_id
_entity_poly.type
_entity_poly.pdbx_seq_one_letter_code
_entity_poly.pdbx_strand_id
1 'polypeptide(L)'
;MQISPSAFSSGLSGIQSGQRRVDQAAFDIAGSGLPQAQQTNQSNLNTAQNQVNPTPQNADANSPDLTESLVALRVGENEVRANARVVDTADEVLGTLIDTRA
;
A
#
# COMPACT_ATOMS: atom_id res chain seq x y z
N MET A 1 -24.93 22.43 -11.02
CA MET A 1 -23.94 21.36 -10.79
C MET A 1 -22.56 21.98 -10.90
N GLN A 2 -21.95 22.31 -9.75
CA GLN A 2 -20.70 23.10 -9.67
C GLN A 2 -19.57 22.14 -9.32
N ILE A 3 -19.01 21.47 -10.33
CA ILE A 3 -17.85 20.58 -10.20
C ILE A 3 -16.68 21.32 -10.85
N SER A 4 -15.93 22.15 -10.12
CA SER A 4 -14.84 22.90 -10.80
C SER A 4 -13.59 23.20 -9.96
N PRO A 5 -13.64 23.42 -8.64
CA PRO A 5 -12.40 23.58 -7.85
C PRO A 5 -12.19 22.50 -6.78
N SER A 6 -13.25 22.09 -6.10
CA SER A 6 -13.18 21.19 -4.94
C SER A 6 -12.88 19.73 -5.32
N ALA A 7 -13.34 19.28 -6.48
CA ALA A 7 -13.09 17.92 -6.98
C ALA A 7 -11.62 17.74 -7.40
N PHE A 8 -11.04 18.75 -8.07
CA PHE A 8 -9.63 18.74 -8.46
C PHE A 8 -8.70 18.74 -7.24
N SER A 9 -8.96 19.60 -6.24
CA SER A 9 -8.16 19.63 -5.01
C SER A 9 -8.28 18.35 -4.18
N SER A 10 -9.46 17.74 -4.16
CA SER A 10 -9.70 16.45 -3.49
C SER A 10 -8.98 15.31 -4.23
N GLY A 11 -9.01 15.31 -5.56
CA GLY A 11 -8.26 14.37 -6.38
C GLY A 11 -6.76 14.47 -6.15
N LEU A 12 -6.21 15.69 -6.17
CA LEU A 12 -4.78 15.91 -5.91
C LEU A 12 -4.37 15.46 -4.50
N SER A 13 -5.18 15.78 -3.48
CA SER A 13 -4.93 15.35 -2.11
C SER A 13 -4.99 13.83 -1.96
N GLY A 14 -5.95 13.20 -2.63
CA GLY A 14 -6.11 11.74 -2.67
C GLY A 14 -4.99 11.01 -3.40
N ILE A 15 -4.43 11.61 -4.45
CA ILE A 15 -3.23 11.09 -5.13
C ILE A 15 -2.03 11.12 -4.16
N GLN A 16 -1.85 12.22 -3.42
CA GLN A 16 -0.75 12.36 -2.46
C GLN A 16 -0.87 11.44 -1.24
N SER A 17 -2.09 11.17 -0.75
CA SER A 17 -2.31 10.16 0.30
C SER A 17 -2.09 8.75 -0.23
N GLY A 18 -2.63 8.45 -1.40
CA GLY A 18 -2.50 7.14 -2.06
C GLY A 18 -1.06 6.81 -2.38
N GLN A 19 -0.27 7.76 -2.88
CA GLN A 19 1.15 7.58 -3.17
C GLN A 19 1.95 7.19 -1.92
N ARG A 20 1.75 7.89 -0.79
CA ARG A 20 2.40 7.54 0.48
C ARG A 20 2.04 6.14 0.97
N ARG A 21 0.77 5.74 0.80
CA ARG A 21 0.29 4.40 1.18
C ARG A 21 0.93 3.31 0.31
N VAL A 22 1.04 3.56 -0.99
CA VAL A 22 1.70 2.67 -1.95
C VAL A 22 3.18 2.52 -1.62
N ASP A 23 3.88 3.62 -1.32
CA ASP A 23 5.30 3.60 -0.97
C ASP A 23 5.55 2.76 0.30
N GLN A 24 4.78 2.99 1.37
CA GLN A 24 4.85 2.20 2.62
C GLN A 24 4.64 0.70 2.34
N ALA A 25 3.56 0.36 1.64
CA ALA A 25 3.24 -1.04 1.34
C ALA A 25 4.32 -1.71 0.48
N ALA A 26 4.92 -0.96 -0.46
CA ALA A 26 6.03 -1.46 -1.27
C ALA A 26 7.27 -1.77 -0.42
N PHE A 27 7.59 -0.96 0.59
CA PHE A 27 8.68 -1.24 1.52
C PHE A 27 8.42 -2.50 2.35
N ASP A 28 7.20 -2.68 2.86
CA ASP A 28 6.83 -3.85 3.67
C ASP A 28 6.86 -5.15 2.83
N ILE A 29 6.39 -5.10 1.57
CA ILE A 29 6.47 -6.22 0.62
C ILE A 29 7.94 -6.55 0.28
N ALA A 30 8.76 -5.54 0.00
CA ALA A 30 10.18 -5.73 -0.32
C ALA A 30 10.96 -6.30 0.87
N GLY A 31 10.65 -5.87 2.10
CA GLY A 31 11.21 -6.40 3.34
C GLY A 31 10.79 -7.85 3.62
N SER A 32 9.56 -8.22 3.25
CA SER A 32 9.02 -9.57 3.42
C SER A 32 9.52 -10.57 2.37
N GLY A 33 9.92 -10.10 1.19
CA GLY A 33 10.50 -10.93 0.12
C GLY A 33 11.95 -11.36 0.37
N LEU A 34 12.63 -10.73 1.32
CA LEU A 34 13.92 -11.16 1.81
C LEU A 34 13.68 -12.14 2.97
N PRO A 35 14.04 -13.43 2.88
CA PRO A 35 14.09 -14.26 4.07
C PRO A 35 15.01 -13.57 5.07
N GLN A 36 14.45 -13.14 6.21
CA GLN A 36 15.22 -12.68 7.38
C GLN A 36 16.18 -13.80 7.78
N ALA A 37 17.38 -13.81 7.21
CA ALA A 37 18.51 -14.35 7.92
C ALA A 37 18.81 -13.35 9.05
N GLN A 38 18.75 -13.84 10.30
CA GLN A 38 19.04 -13.16 11.58
C GLN A 38 17.78 -12.60 12.27
N GLN A 39 17.35 -13.12 13.43
CA GLN A 39 18.17 -13.26 14.63
C GLN A 39 17.69 -14.40 15.56
N THR A 40 18.33 -15.57 15.47
CA THR A 40 18.21 -16.67 16.45
C THR A 40 19.28 -16.59 17.56
N ASN A 41 19.89 -15.43 17.78
CA ASN A 41 21.00 -15.30 18.74
C ASN A 41 20.63 -14.34 19.88
N GLN A 42 20.62 -14.90 21.10
CA GLN A 42 20.27 -14.32 22.40
C GLN A 42 18.74 -14.28 22.62
N SER A 43 18.11 -15.26 23.27
CA SER A 43 18.46 -15.76 24.60
C SER A 43 17.78 -17.10 24.90
N ASN A 44 18.52 -18.22 24.83
CA ASN A 44 18.20 -19.41 25.62
C ASN A 44 19.43 -20.34 25.78
N LEU A 45 20.48 -19.86 26.46
CA LEU A 45 21.45 -20.76 27.10
C LEU A 45 20.98 -21.07 28.54
N ASN A 46 19.74 -21.56 28.72
CA ASN A 46 19.39 -22.26 29.96
C ASN A 46 18.11 -23.10 29.79
N THR A 47 18.22 -24.25 29.13
CA THR A 47 17.33 -25.41 29.39
C THR A 47 17.98 -26.62 28.71
N ALA A 48 19.03 -27.14 29.33
CA ALA A 48 19.42 -28.51 29.07
C ALA A 48 18.26 -29.40 29.51
N GLN A 49 17.83 -30.27 28.59
CA GLN A 49 16.99 -31.45 28.76
C GLN A 49 15.54 -31.32 28.25
N ASN A 50 15.35 -32.03 27.12
CA ASN A 50 14.17 -32.82 26.80
C ASN A 50 13.03 -32.17 25.98
N GLN A 51 13.29 -31.82 24.71
CA GLN A 51 12.22 -31.78 23.70
C GLN A 51 12.68 -32.37 22.37
N VAL A 52 12.19 -33.59 22.09
CA VAL A 52 12.31 -34.31 20.82
C VAL A 52 11.01 -34.04 20.05
N ASN A 53 10.94 -32.93 19.30
CA ASN A 53 9.90 -32.75 18.28
C ASN A 53 10.31 -31.68 17.26
N PRO A 54 10.67 -32.04 16.01
CA PRO A 54 10.85 -31.06 14.94
C PRO A 54 9.48 -30.80 14.29
N THR A 55 8.72 -29.83 14.79
CA THR A 55 7.60 -29.26 14.02
C THR A 55 8.15 -28.23 13.03
N PRO A 56 7.83 -28.31 11.72
CA PRO A 56 8.19 -27.29 10.75
C PRO A 56 7.29 -26.06 10.96
N GLN A 57 7.67 -25.18 11.86
CA GLN A 57 6.84 -24.04 12.28
C GLN A 57 7.55 -22.73 11.98
N ASN A 58 7.79 -22.44 10.69
CA ASN A 58 8.42 -21.19 10.25
C ASN A 58 7.80 -20.60 8.96
N ALA A 59 6.72 -21.15 8.41
CA ALA A 59 6.11 -20.66 7.15
C ALA A 59 4.87 -19.77 7.33
N ASP A 60 4.21 -19.80 8.50
CA ASP A 60 2.92 -19.10 8.69
C ASP A 60 3.05 -17.69 9.32
N ALA A 61 4.17 -17.34 9.96
CA ALA A 61 4.28 -16.07 10.68
C ALA A 61 4.45 -14.84 9.75
N ASN A 62 5.05 -15.02 8.56
CA ASN A 62 5.29 -13.93 7.60
C ASN A 62 4.21 -13.82 6.50
N SER A 63 3.34 -14.83 6.38
CA SER A 63 2.27 -14.88 5.37
C SER A 63 1.14 -13.86 5.57
N PRO A 64 0.63 -13.57 6.81
CA PRO A 64 -0.45 -12.60 6.99
C PRO A 64 0.02 -11.15 6.77
N ASP A 65 1.28 -10.84 7.10
CA ASP A 65 1.86 -9.49 6.94
C ASP A 65 2.00 -9.13 5.46
N LEU A 66 2.62 -10.01 4.65
CA LEU A 66 2.75 -9.81 3.21
C LEU A 66 1.39 -9.69 2.51
N THR A 67 0.41 -10.51 2.91
CA THR A 67 -0.94 -10.44 2.34
C THR A 67 -1.60 -9.09 2.63
N GLU A 68 -1.49 -8.60 3.86
CA GLU A 68 -2.00 -7.28 4.26
C GLU A 68 -1.29 -6.16 3.48
N SER A 69 0.03 -6.22 3.33
CA SER A 69 0.78 -5.22 2.55
C SER A 69 0.36 -5.22 1.07
N LEU A 70 0.12 -6.39 0.46
CA LEU A 70 -0.36 -6.48 -0.93
C LEU A 70 -1.77 -5.90 -1.09
N VAL A 71 -2.66 -6.14 -0.11
CA VAL A 71 -4.00 -5.54 -0.09
C VAL A 71 -3.90 -4.01 0.08
N ALA A 72 -3.08 -3.54 1.01
CA ALA A 72 -2.87 -2.11 1.25
C ALA A 72 -2.30 -1.40 0.02
N LEU A 73 -1.33 -2.03 -0.67
CA LEU A 73 -0.81 -1.57 -1.96
C LEU A 73 -1.94 -1.42 -2.98
N ARG A 74 -2.76 -2.46 -3.14
CA ARG A 74 -3.85 -2.47 -4.12
C ARG A 74 -4.93 -1.42 -3.82
N VAL A 75 -5.24 -1.21 -2.54
CA VAL A 75 -6.16 -0.16 -2.11
C VAL A 75 -5.59 1.22 -2.46
N GLY A 76 -4.31 1.45 -2.18
CA GLY A 76 -3.61 2.70 -2.53
C GLY A 76 -3.59 2.96 -4.03
N GLU A 77 -3.27 1.96 -4.85
CA GLU A 77 -3.32 2.05 -6.32
C GLU A 77 -4.72 2.45 -6.83
N ASN A 78 -5.77 1.83 -6.27
CA ASN A 78 -7.13 2.11 -6.67
C ASN A 78 -7.58 3.52 -6.24
N GLU A 79 -7.17 3.96 -5.04
CA GLU A 79 -7.38 5.32 -4.55
C GLU A 79 -6.74 6.34 -5.50
N VAL A 80 -5.47 6.15 -5.87
CA VAL A 80 -4.77 7.03 -6.84
C VAL A 80 -5.50 7.04 -8.18
N ARG A 81 -5.87 5.87 -8.71
CA ARG A 81 -6.55 5.74 -10.01
C ARG A 81 -7.92 6.41 -10.03
N ALA A 82 -8.71 6.24 -8.98
CA ALA A 82 -10.02 6.88 -8.86
C ALA A 82 -9.89 8.41 -8.81
N ASN A 83 -8.92 8.92 -8.02
CA ASN A 83 -8.65 10.34 -7.93
C ASN A 83 -8.11 10.93 -9.24
N ALA A 84 -7.26 10.19 -9.97
CA ALA A 84 -6.80 10.58 -11.29
C ALA A 84 -7.98 10.74 -12.27
N ARG A 85 -8.94 9.81 -12.24
CA ARG A 85 -10.14 9.91 -13.08
C ARG A 85 -10.97 11.16 -12.78
N VAL A 86 -11.07 11.56 -11.51
CA VAL A 86 -11.75 12.82 -11.12
C VAL A 86 -11.03 14.02 -11.71
N VAL A 87 -9.70 14.05 -11.66
CA VAL A 87 -8.88 15.11 -12.25
C VAL A 87 -9.07 15.16 -13.78
N ASP A 88 -9.03 14.01 -14.46
CA ASP A 88 -9.27 13.94 -15.91
C ASP A 88 -10.65 14.51 -16.27
N THR A 89 -11.70 14.13 -15.54
CA THR A 89 -13.06 14.65 -15.81
C THR A 89 -13.18 16.14 -15.54
N ALA A 90 -12.43 16.68 -14.57
CA ALA A 90 -12.40 18.10 -14.31
C ALA A 90 -11.73 18.87 -15.47
N ASP A 91 -10.66 18.31 -16.04
CA ASP A 91 -9.97 18.87 -17.22
C ASP A 91 -10.86 18.82 -18.47
N GLU A 92 -11.55 17.71 -18.72
CA GLU A 92 -12.49 17.58 -19.84
C GLU A 92 -13.67 18.57 -19.74
N VAL A 93 -14.24 18.74 -18.54
CA VAL A 93 -15.29 19.74 -18.29
C VAL A 93 -14.75 21.17 -18.48
N LEU A 94 -13.51 21.45 -18.06
CA LEU A 94 -12.90 22.77 -18.28
C LEU A 94 -12.66 23.03 -19.78
N GLY A 95 -12.12 22.04 -20.51
CA GLY A 95 -11.91 22.12 -21.95
C GLY A 95 -13.20 22.38 -22.72
N THR A 96 -14.27 21.66 -22.39
CA THR A 96 -15.60 21.88 -23.00
C THR A 96 -16.21 23.25 -22.65
N LEU A 97 -15.94 23.81 -21.47
CA LEU A 97 -16.35 25.17 -21.10
C LEU A 97 -15.56 26.26 -21.83
N ILE A 98 -14.30 26.00 -22.20
CA ILE A 98 -13.49 26.93 -23.01
C ILE A 98 -14.01 26.93 -24.45
N ASP A 99 -14.24 25.74 -25.02
CA ASP A 99 -14.67 25.57 -26.42
C ASP A 99 -16.07 26.16 -26.68
N THR A 100 -16.94 26.19 -25.66
CA THR A 100 -18.27 26.83 -25.75
C THR A 100 -18.28 28.34 -25.56
N ARG A 101 -17.18 28.94 -25.07
CA ARG A 101 -17.04 30.40 -24.90
C ARG A 101 -16.19 31.06 -26.00
N ALA A 102 -15.55 30.28 -26.86
CA ALA A 102 -14.71 30.74 -27.96
C ALA A 102 -15.51 31.14 -29.20
#